data_AF-A0A377KIT7-F1
#
_entry.id   AF-A0A377KIT7-F1
#
_cell.length_a   1.000
_cell.length_b   1.000
_cell.length_c   1.000
_cell.angle_alpha   90.00
_cell.angle_beta   90.00
_cell.angle_gamma   90.00
#
_symmetry.space_group_name_H-M   'P 1'
#
loop_
_entity.id
_entity.type
_entity.pdbx_description
1 polymer ?
#
loop_
_entity_poly.entity_id
_entity_poly.type
_entity_poly.pdbx_seq_one_letter_code
_entity_poly.pdbx_strand_id
1 'polypeptide(L)'
;MTKQFPKAVRAENLANVLKVEFEDGSTKFIRTHWVRDMTDSLQFGKRGKGKRKLLLTVNRNMWIGSNITIEDDGTVVLNGKDRYTPEELWRDGSSSMAEL
;
A
#
# COMPACT_ATOMS: atom_id res chain seq x y z
N MET A 1 -26.32 6.89 2.51
CA MET A 1 -25.78 6.22 1.30
C MET A 1 -24.40 5.70 1.66
N THR A 2 -24.23 4.39 1.77
CA THR A 2 -22.92 3.78 2.02
C THR A 2 -22.07 4.03 0.78
N LYS A 3 -21.03 4.86 0.90
CA LYS A 3 -20.17 5.22 -0.23
C LYS A 3 -19.40 3.97 -0.63
N GLN A 4 -19.81 3.33 -1.73
CA GLN A 4 -19.17 2.12 -2.21
C GLN A 4 -17.96 2.52 -3.06
N PHE A 5 -16.77 2.10 -2.63
CA PHE A 5 -15.54 2.25 -3.41
C PHE A 5 -15.46 1.12 -4.43
N PRO A 6 -14.90 1.35 -5.63
CA PRO A 6 -14.74 0.28 -6.59
C PRO A 6 -13.79 -0.78 -6.02
N LYS A 7 -14.06 -2.04 -6.34
CA LYS A 7 -13.25 -3.17 -5.88
C LYS A 7 -11.95 -3.27 -6.65
N ALA A 8 -10.87 -3.64 -5.96
CA ALA A 8 -9.65 -4.04 -6.65
C ALA A 8 -9.87 -5.38 -7.38
N VAL A 9 -9.40 -5.48 -8.61
CA VAL A 9 -9.46 -6.70 -9.42
C VAL A 9 -8.08 -7.22 -9.81
N ARG A 10 -7.06 -6.35 -9.78
CA ARG A 10 -5.67 -6.72 -10.02
C ARG A 10 -4.73 -5.84 -9.21
N ALA A 11 -3.64 -6.41 -8.71
CA ALA A 11 -2.62 -5.65 -8.02
C ALA A 11 -1.22 -6.23 -8.28
N GLU A 12 -0.24 -5.34 -8.39
CA GLU A 12 1.17 -5.66 -8.65
C GLU A 12 2.06 -4.85 -7.69
N ASN A 13 3.11 -5.47 -7.14
CA ASN A 13 4.09 -4.78 -6.30
C ASN A 13 5.30 -4.34 -7.13
N LEU A 14 5.45 -3.03 -7.29
CA LEU A 14 6.51 -2.34 -8.02
C LEU A 14 7.49 -1.70 -7.03
N ALA A 15 8.37 -2.50 -6.43
CA ALA A 15 9.41 -1.97 -5.51
C ALA A 15 8.84 -1.13 -4.35
N ASN A 16 7.92 -1.71 -3.57
CA ASN A 16 7.25 -1.11 -2.41
C ASN A 16 6.13 -0.11 -2.75
N VAL A 17 5.74 -0.03 -4.03
CA VAL A 17 4.52 0.64 -4.49
C VAL A 17 3.56 -0.42 -5.03
N LEU A 18 2.32 -0.42 -4.56
CA LEU A 18 1.26 -1.22 -5.14
C LEU A 18 0.63 -0.46 -6.30
N LYS A 19 0.62 -1.05 -7.49
CA LYS A 19 -0.24 -0.65 -8.61
C LYS A 19 -1.51 -1.49 -8.52
N VAL A 20 -2.65 -0.83 -8.37
CA VAL A 20 -3.96 -1.46 -8.19
C VAL A 20 -4.90 -1.05 -9.31
N GLU A 21 -5.47 -2.03 -9.97
CA GLU A 21 -6.51 -1.86 -10.99
C GLU A 21 -7.87 -2.20 -10.37
N PHE A 22 -8.86 -1.36 -10.65
CA PHE A 22 -10.20 -1.46 -10.10
C PHE A 22 -11.20 -1.95 -11.15
N GLU A 23 -12.35 -2.43 -10.69
CA GLU A 23 -13.44 -2.94 -11.55
C GLU A 23 -14.00 -1.90 -12.52
N ASP A 24 -13.86 -0.61 -12.23
CA ASP A 24 -14.26 0.51 -13.10
C ASP A 24 -13.20 0.83 -14.17
N GLY A 25 -12.10 0.06 -14.23
CA GLY A 25 -10.99 0.23 -15.16
C GLY A 25 -9.97 1.29 -14.73
N SER A 26 -10.19 1.98 -13.60
CA SER A 26 -9.21 2.92 -13.07
C SER A 26 -8.00 2.20 -12.48
N THR A 27 -6.86 2.90 -12.46
CA THR A 27 -5.64 2.41 -11.81
C THR A 27 -5.18 3.43 -10.79
N LYS A 28 -4.83 2.98 -9.58
CA LYS A 28 -4.15 3.79 -8.57
C LYS A 28 -2.83 3.18 -8.14
N PHE A 29 -1.94 4.03 -7.70
CA PHE A 29 -0.65 3.67 -7.13
C PHE A 29 -0.64 4.09 -5.66
N ILE A 30 -0.15 3.23 -4.77
CA ILE A 30 -0.06 3.52 -3.34
C ILE A 30 1.27 3.01 -2.78
N ARG A 31 1.93 3.83 -1.97
CA ARG A 31 3.12 3.39 -1.22
C ARG A 31 2.68 2.36 -0.18
N THR A 32 3.40 1.24 -0.10
CA THR A 32 3.14 0.24 0.92
C THR A 32 3.24 0.82 2.33
N HIS A 33 2.52 0.23 3.30
CA HIS A 33 2.60 0.61 4.72
C HIS A 33 4.04 0.61 5.23
N TRP A 34 4.88 -0.31 4.75
CA TRP A 34 6.30 -0.34 5.10
C TRP A 34 7.03 0.96 4.74
N VAL A 35 6.81 1.50 3.53
CA VAL A 35 7.43 2.77 3.11
C VAL A 35 6.92 3.92 3.97
N ARG A 36 5.60 3.95 4.21
CA ARG A 36 4.97 4.97 5.07
C ARG A 36 5.55 4.95 6.48
N ASP A 37 5.66 3.77 7.07
CA ASP A 37 6.23 3.56 8.41
C ASP A 37 7.73 3.89 8.46
N MET A 38 8.48 3.57 7.40
CA MET A 38 9.88 3.95 7.28
C MET A 38 10.02 5.47 7.22
N THR A 39 9.22 6.16 6.40
CA THR A 39 9.22 7.63 6.34
C THR A 39 8.85 8.25 7.67
N ASP A 40 7.84 7.72 8.37
CA ASP A 40 7.48 8.17 9.72
C ASP A 40 8.62 7.94 10.73
N SER A 41 9.38 6.85 10.59
CA SER A 41 10.50 6.54 11.49
C SER A 41 11.62 7.60 11.46
N LEU A 42 11.75 8.32 10.34
CA LEU A 42 12.68 9.43 10.16
C LEU A 42 12.17 10.75 10.77
N GLN A 43 10.87 10.86 11.06
CA GLN A 43 10.30 12.06 11.66
C GLN A 43 10.54 12.13 13.17
N PHE A 44 10.78 13.34 13.68
CA PHE A 44 10.88 13.60 15.12
C PHE A 44 9.49 13.63 15.78
N GLY A 45 9.43 13.40 17.10
CA GLY A 45 8.19 13.47 17.88
C GLY A 45 7.36 12.18 17.84
N LYS A 46 6.04 12.31 18.08
CA LYS A 46 5.13 11.15 18.28
C LYS A 46 5.02 10.24 17.04
N ARG A 47 5.17 10.79 15.83
CA ARG A 47 5.03 10.03 14.56
C ARG A 47 6.13 8.98 14.36
N GLY A 48 7.37 9.30 14.72
CA GLY A 48 8.49 8.34 14.65
C GLY A 48 8.65 7.45 15.88
N LYS A 49 7.97 7.77 17.00
CA LYS A 49 8.09 7.00 18.25
C LYS A 49 7.56 5.58 18.04
N GLY A 50 8.39 4.57 18.33
CA GLY A 50 8.05 3.15 18.14
C GLY A 50 8.42 2.59 16.76
N LYS A 51 8.49 3.43 15.72
CA LYS A 51 8.83 3.02 14.35
C LYS A 51 10.34 3.03 14.04
N ARG A 52 11.17 3.69 14.86
CA ARG A 52 12.65 3.78 14.67
C ARG A 52 13.39 2.43 14.57
N LYS A 53 12.82 1.34 15.09
CA LYS A 53 13.40 0.00 14.91
C LYS A 53 13.48 -0.40 13.41
N LEU A 54 12.63 0.17 12.57
CA LEU A 54 12.64 -0.05 11.12
C LEU A 54 13.92 0.48 10.45
N LEU A 55 14.59 1.49 11.02
CA LEU A 55 15.87 2.01 10.50
C LEU A 55 16.98 0.95 10.45
N LEU A 56 16.86 -0.13 11.24
CA LEU A 56 17.78 -1.26 11.21
C LEU A 56 17.49 -2.25 10.06
N THR A 57 16.40 -2.05 9.32
CA THR A 57 15.89 -2.97 8.28
C THR A 57 15.83 -2.34 6.88
N VAL A 58 16.43 -1.15 6.71
CA VAL A 58 16.34 -0.28 5.51
C VAL A 58 16.77 -0.95 4.20
N ASN A 59 17.59 -2.00 4.25
CA ASN A 59 18.09 -2.72 3.08
C ASN A 59 17.06 -3.67 2.42
N ARG A 60 15.92 -3.97 3.06
CA ARG A 60 14.97 -4.96 2.54
C ARG A 60 14.16 -4.40 1.37
N ASN A 61 14.59 -4.67 0.15
CA ASN A 61 13.77 -4.51 -1.05
C ASN A 61 12.64 -5.56 -1.05
N MET A 62 11.42 -5.16 -0.70
CA MET A 62 10.28 -6.07 -0.47
C MET A 62 9.55 -6.50 -1.76
N TRP A 63 10.13 -6.34 -2.96
CA TRP A 63 9.41 -6.65 -4.21
C TRP A 63 9.63 -8.05 -4.74
N ILE A 64 10.82 -8.64 -4.57
CA ILE A 64 11.10 -10.00 -5.07
C ILE A 64 10.35 -11.02 -4.22
N GLY A 65 9.55 -11.88 -4.89
CA GLY A 65 8.78 -12.94 -4.23
C GLY A 65 7.53 -12.46 -3.50
N SER A 66 7.04 -11.25 -3.79
CA SER A 66 5.80 -10.73 -3.20
C SER A 66 4.61 -11.60 -3.58
N ASN A 67 3.82 -12.02 -2.59
CA ASN A 67 2.54 -12.66 -2.82
C ASN A 67 1.43 -11.62 -2.65
N ILE A 68 0.53 -11.52 -3.63
CA ILE A 68 -0.63 -10.65 -3.58
C ILE A 68 -1.88 -11.52 -3.67
N THR A 69 -2.80 -11.33 -2.73
CA THR A 69 -4.13 -11.91 -2.76
C THR A 69 -5.16 -10.79 -2.77
N ILE A 70 -6.26 -10.96 -3.50
CA ILE A 70 -7.39 -10.03 -3.51
C ILE A 70 -8.59 -10.77 -2.94
N GLU A 71 -9.24 -10.21 -1.93
CA GLU A 71 -10.44 -10.76 -1.30
C GLU A 71 -11.70 -10.34 -2.07
N ASP A 72 -12.83 -11.02 -1.83
CA ASP A 72 -14.10 -10.80 -2.54
C ASP A 72 -14.65 -9.37 -2.42
N ASP A 73 -14.26 -8.65 -1.36
CA ASP A 73 -14.62 -7.26 -1.12
C ASP A 73 -13.70 -6.25 -1.84
N GLY A 74 -12.63 -6.72 -2.50
CA GLY A 74 -11.63 -5.89 -3.17
C GLY A 74 -10.46 -5.49 -2.27
N THR A 75 -10.32 -6.05 -1.06
CA THR A 75 -9.16 -5.86 -0.21
C THR A 75 -7.93 -6.52 -0.83
N VAL A 76 -6.83 -5.77 -0.93
CA VAL A 76 -5.53 -6.29 -1.38
C VAL A 76 -4.71 -6.70 -0.16
N VAL A 77 -4.23 -7.94 -0.14
CA VAL A 77 -3.38 -8.49 0.92
C VAL A 77 -2.00 -8.80 0.34
N LEU A 78 -0.99 -8.04 0.79
CA LEU A 78 0.42 -8.23 0.45
C LEU A 78 1.09 -9.14 1.49
N ASN A 79 1.72 -10.21 1.01
CA ASN A 79 2.47 -11.19 1.79
C ASN A 79 1.67 -11.79 2.97
N GLY A 80 0.35 -11.93 2.79
CA GLY A 80 -0.57 -12.55 3.76
C GLY A 80 -0.78 -11.78 5.07
N LYS A 81 -0.23 -10.57 5.20
CA LYS A 81 -0.28 -9.79 6.46
C LYS A 81 -0.63 -8.32 6.28
N ASP A 82 -0.11 -7.71 5.23
CA ASP A 82 -0.25 -6.29 4.97
C ASP A 82 -1.52 -6.06 4.13
N ARG A 83 -2.51 -5.36 4.68
CA ARG A 83 -3.90 -5.32 4.16
C ARG A 83 -4.27 -3.89 3.76
N TYR A 84 -4.80 -3.76 2.56
CA TYR A 84 -5.25 -2.48 1.99
C TYR A 84 -6.72 -2.60 1.61
N THR A 85 -7.59 -1.88 2.32
CA THR A 85 -9.03 -1.90 2.05
C THR A 85 -9.37 -1.14 0.76
N PRO A 86 -10.50 -1.40 0.09
CA PRO A 86 -10.93 -0.63 -1.07
C PRO A 86 -10.99 0.89 -0.80
N GLU A 87 -11.42 1.29 0.39
CA GLU A 87 -11.45 2.70 0.81
C GLU A 87 -10.05 3.31 0.84
N GLU A 88 -9.10 2.62 1.47
CA GLU A 88 -7.71 3.07 1.57
C GLU A 88 -7.07 3.16 0.19
N LEU A 89 -7.19 2.10 -0.62
CA LEU A 89 -6.66 2.05 -1.97
C LEU A 89 -7.20 3.19 -2.83
N TRP A 90 -8.48 3.52 -2.66
CA TRP A 90 -9.13 4.59 -3.40
C TRP A 90 -8.72 5.98 -2.94
N ARG A 91 -8.67 6.22 -1.63
CA ARG A 91 -8.44 7.57 -1.06
C ARG A 91 -6.98 7.94 -0.99
N ASP A 92 -6.13 7.01 -0.59
CA ASP A 92 -4.71 7.24 -0.40
C ASP A 92 -3.90 6.98 -1.69
N GLY A 93 -4.50 6.29 -2.66
CA GLY A 93 -3.87 6.00 -3.94
C GLY A 93 -3.89 7.20 -4.89
N SER A 94 -2.76 7.46 -5.54
CA SER A 94 -2.63 8.46 -6.61
C SER A 94 -2.93 7.84 -7.99
N SER A 95 -3.40 8.66 -8.93
CA SER A 95 -3.61 8.27 -10.33
C SER A 95 -2.29 8.10 -11.10
N SER A 96 -1.16 8.59 -10.57
CA SER A 96 0.14 8.47 -11.24
C SER A 96 1.28 8.18 -10.27
N MET A 97 2.27 7.42 -10.73
CA MET A 97 3.47 7.12 -9.94
C MET A 97 4.28 8.40 -9.61
N ALA A 98 4.21 9.43 -10.47
CA ALA A 98 4.96 10.67 -10.31
C ALA A 98 4.44 11.54 -9.15
N GLU A 99 3.21 11.33 -8.71
CA GLU A 99 2.56 12.06 -7.63
C GLU A 99 2.73 11.40 -6.25
N LEU A 100 3.42 10.25 -6.19
CA LEU A 100 3.62 9.47 -4.96
C LEU A 100 4.64 10.06 -4.00
#